data_AF-A0A7S3REX2-F1
#
_entry.id   AF-A0A7S3REX2-F1
#
_cell.length_a   1.000
_cell.length_b   1.000
_cell.length_c   1.000
_cell.angle_alpha   90.00
_cell.angle_beta   90.00
_cell.angle_gamma   90.00
#
_symmetry.space_group_name_H-M   'P 1'
#
loop_
_entity.id
_entity.type
_entity.pdbx_description
1 polymer ?
#
loop_
_entity_poly.entity_id
_entity_poly.type
_entity_poly.pdbx_seq_one_letter_code
_entity_poly.pdbx_strand_id
1 'polypeptide(L)'
;GRTPRLWFDKACLDQDDITRALPCLPIFIAGCRSLLILAGPTYASRLWCVMELFAYLKMGGRREAITVVPIAACATEEGLQTVSESLAAFDAQQARCVLPADRHHFLA
;
A
#
# COMPACT_ATOMS: atom_id res chain seq x y z
N GLY A 1 25.06 12.86 -3.77
CA GLY A 1 23.65 12.50 -3.50
C GLY A 1 23.58 11.52 -2.35
N ARG A 2 22.49 11.52 -1.56
CA ARG A 2 22.26 10.53 -0.48
C ARG A 2 21.57 9.30 -1.06
N THR A 3 21.90 8.12 -0.54
CA THR A 3 21.19 6.88 -0.90
C THR A 3 19.71 6.99 -0.53
N PRO A 4 18.77 6.66 -1.43
CA PRO A 4 17.34 6.68 -1.11
C PRO A 4 17.06 5.69 0.03
N ARG A 5 16.30 6.14 1.04
CA ARG A 5 16.02 5.38 2.27
C ARG A 5 14.58 4.90 2.38
N LEU A 6 13.66 5.60 1.72
CA LEU A 6 12.23 5.35 1.79
C LEU A 6 11.64 5.66 0.41
N TRP A 7 10.78 4.77 -0.06
CA TRP A 7 9.89 5.04 -1.17
C TRP A 7 8.48 5.20 -0.61
N PHE A 8 7.78 6.24 -1.04
CA PHE A 8 6.43 6.56 -0.61
C PHE A 8 5.72 7.27 -1.77
N ASP A 9 4.61 6.73 -2.26
CA ASP A 9 3.95 7.18 -3.49
C ASP A 9 3.75 8.70 -3.53
N LYS A 10 3.22 9.30 -2.45
CA LYS A 10 2.92 10.72 -2.36
C LYS A 10 4.14 11.63 -2.49
N ALA A 11 5.31 11.14 -2.10
CA ALA A 11 6.56 11.89 -2.14
C ALA A 11 7.42 11.56 -3.38
N CYS A 12 7.25 10.37 -3.95
CA CYS A 12 8.10 9.85 -5.03
C CYS A 12 7.44 9.91 -6.40
N LEU A 13 6.12 10.07 -6.48
CA LEU A 13 5.37 10.13 -7.73
C LEU A 13 4.79 11.53 -7.93
N ASP A 14 4.72 11.94 -9.20
CA ASP A 14 3.93 13.10 -9.61
C ASP A 14 2.45 12.79 -9.33
N GLN A 15 1.86 13.55 -8.41
CA GLN A 15 0.48 13.36 -7.99
C GLN A 15 -0.53 13.88 -9.02
N ASP A 16 -0.08 14.73 -9.94
CA ASP A 16 -0.92 15.28 -11.01
C ASP A 16 -0.96 14.35 -12.23
N ASP A 17 0.00 13.41 -12.36
CA ASP A 17 0.03 12.39 -13.41
C ASP A 17 0.56 11.03 -12.91
N ILE A 18 -0.26 10.35 -12.11
CA ILE A 18 0.05 9.01 -11.60
C ILE A 18 0.05 7.93 -12.70
N THR A 19 -0.58 8.18 -13.84
CA THR A 19 -0.82 7.17 -14.89
C THR A 19 0.47 6.69 -15.52
N ARG A 20 1.47 7.58 -15.60
CA ARG A 20 2.82 7.24 -16.06
C ARG A 20 3.60 6.41 -15.06
N ALA A 21 3.34 6.60 -13.77
CA ALA A 21 4.07 5.94 -12.69
C ALA A 21 3.48 4.57 -12.32
N LEU A 22 2.17 4.37 -12.52
CA LEU A 22 1.44 3.16 -12.18
C LEU A 22 2.08 1.87 -12.75
N PRO A 23 2.42 1.79 -14.06
CA PRO A 23 3.08 0.60 -14.61
C PRO A 23 4.46 0.33 -14.01
N CYS A 24 5.11 1.37 -13.48
CA CYS A 24 6.42 1.29 -12.84
C CYS A 24 6.35 0.93 -11.35
N LEU A 25 5.15 0.90 -10.75
CA LEU A 25 4.97 0.54 -9.34
C LEU A 25 5.67 -0.77 -8.96
N PRO A 26 5.56 -1.87 -9.72
CA PRO A 26 6.27 -3.10 -9.39
C PRO A 26 7.79 -2.93 -9.38
N ILE A 27 8.34 -2.08 -10.27
CA ILE A 27 9.78 -1.81 -10.37
C ILE A 27 10.24 -1.04 -9.13
N PHE A 28 9.51 0.01 -8.72
CA PHE A 28 9.85 0.79 -7.54
C PHE A 28 9.82 -0.08 -6.27
N ILE A 29 8.77 -0.88 -6.12
CA ILE A 29 8.59 -1.75 -4.96
C ILE A 29 9.62 -2.89 -4.94
N ALA A 30 10.02 -3.44 -6.09
CA ALA A 30 11.07 -4.45 -6.18
C ALA A 30 12.44 -3.93 -5.68
N GLY A 31 12.67 -2.61 -5.72
CA GLY A 31 13.86 -1.98 -5.16
C GLY A 31 13.88 -1.88 -3.62
N CYS A 32 12.75 -2.15 -2.96
CA CYS A 32 12.62 -2.04 -1.51
C CYS A 32 13.08 -3.33 -0.81
N ARG A 33 13.93 -3.20 0.22
CA ARG A 33 14.38 -4.34 1.04
C ARG A 33 13.33 -4.85 2.04
N SER A 34 12.37 -3.99 2.38
CA SER A 34 11.33 -4.23 3.38
C SER A 34 10.15 -3.32 3.10
N LEU A 35 8.96 -3.72 3.56
CA LEU A 35 7.74 -2.93 3.46
C LEU A 35 7.27 -2.53 4.87
N LEU A 36 7.02 -1.24 5.07
CA LEU A 36 6.42 -0.72 6.32
C LEU A 36 4.96 -0.39 6.06
N ILE A 37 4.06 -1.04 6.79
CA ILE A 37 2.62 -0.82 6.75
C ILE A 37 2.21 -0.03 7.98
N LEU A 38 1.67 1.18 7.77
CA LEU A 38 1.02 1.95 8.82
C LEU A 38 -0.47 1.58 8.83
N ALA A 39 -0.83 0.64 9.70
CA ALA A 39 -2.15 0.04 9.79
C ALA A 39 -3.12 0.93 10.59
N GLY A 40 -4.06 1.56 9.89
CA GLY A 40 -5.22 2.24 10.49
C GLY A 40 -6.53 1.61 10.03
N PRO A 41 -7.69 2.07 10.54
CA PRO A 41 -9.00 1.48 10.25
C PRO A 41 -9.36 1.49 8.76
N THR A 42 -8.78 2.42 8.01
CA THR A 42 -9.04 2.62 6.58
C THR A 42 -7.97 2.00 5.69
N TYR A 43 -6.98 1.28 6.23
CA TYR A 43 -5.89 0.72 5.43
C TYR A 43 -6.41 -0.21 4.33
N ALA A 44 -7.24 -1.20 4.71
CA ALA A 44 -7.76 -2.19 3.78
C ALA A 44 -8.76 -1.59 2.76
N SER A 45 -9.43 -0.48 3.07
CA SER A 45 -10.37 0.14 2.13
C SER A 45 -9.72 1.03 1.07
N ARG A 46 -8.39 1.28 1.16
CA ARG A 46 -7.66 2.08 0.18
C ARG A 46 -6.95 1.18 -0.82
N LEU A 47 -7.35 1.27 -2.09
CA LEU A 47 -6.85 0.39 -3.16
C LEU A 47 -5.33 0.48 -3.31
N TRP A 48 -4.78 1.70 -3.34
CA TRP A 48 -3.33 1.94 -3.40
C TRP A 48 -2.54 1.16 -2.35
N CYS A 49 -2.95 1.23 -1.08
CA CYS A 49 -2.24 0.55 0.01
C CYS A 49 -2.17 -0.97 -0.18
N VAL A 50 -3.28 -1.57 -0.60
CA VAL A 50 -3.34 -3.03 -0.81
C VAL A 50 -2.62 -3.43 -2.09
N MET A 51 -2.65 -2.60 -3.13
CA MET A 51 -1.89 -2.81 -4.36
C MET A 51 -0.38 -2.76 -4.14
N GLU A 52 0.12 -1.89 -3.27
CA GLU A 52 1.54 -1.85 -2.88
C GLU A 52 1.97 -3.13 -2.15
N LEU A 53 1.15 -3.59 -1.18
CA LEU A 53 1.38 -4.85 -0.49
C LEU A 53 1.36 -6.04 -1.47
N PHE A 54 0.37 -6.08 -2.37
CA PHE A 54 0.28 -7.11 -3.39
C PHE A 54 1.49 -7.09 -4.32
N ALA A 55 1.86 -5.91 -4.84
CA ALA A 55 3.02 -5.73 -5.71
C ALA A 55 4.30 -6.17 -5.00
N TYR A 56 4.51 -5.80 -3.74
CA TYR A 56 5.68 -6.20 -2.96
C TYR A 56 5.81 -7.73 -2.87
N LEU A 57 4.72 -8.41 -2.53
CA LEU A 57 4.70 -9.87 -2.46
C LEU A 57 4.91 -10.52 -3.84
N LYS A 58 4.33 -9.97 -4.90
CA LYS A 58 4.47 -10.48 -6.28
C LYS A 58 5.87 -10.26 -6.86
N MET A 59 6.56 -9.22 -6.43
CA MET A 59 7.93 -8.91 -6.86
C MET A 59 9.01 -9.64 -6.05
N GLY A 60 8.64 -10.65 -5.26
CA GLY A 60 9.59 -11.48 -4.50
C GLY A 60 9.90 -10.95 -3.09
N GLY A 61 9.15 -9.94 -2.62
CA GLY A 61 9.23 -9.46 -1.25
C GLY A 61 8.89 -10.56 -0.24
N ARG A 62 9.71 -10.68 0.81
CA ARG A 62 9.52 -11.68 1.87
C ARG A 62 8.53 -11.18 2.91
N ARG A 63 7.65 -12.06 3.38
CA ARG A 63 6.65 -11.73 4.42
C ARG A 63 7.32 -11.29 5.72
N GLU A 64 8.45 -11.88 6.07
CA GLU A 64 9.22 -11.56 7.27
C GLU A 64 9.88 -10.17 7.20
N ALA A 65 9.97 -9.59 6.00
CA ALA A 65 10.46 -8.24 5.77
C ALA A 65 9.31 -7.21 5.71
N ILE A 66 8.09 -7.60 6.08
CA ILE A 66 6.95 -6.69 6.24
C ILE A 66 6.82 -6.35 7.72
N THR A 67 6.84 -5.07 8.04
CA THR A 67 6.59 -4.56 9.39
C THR A 67 5.25 -3.84 9.41
N VAL A 68 4.33 -4.27 10.27
CA VAL A 68 3.04 -3.62 10.47
C VAL A 68 3.09 -2.83 11.76
N VAL A 69 2.83 -1.52 11.68
CA VAL A 69 2.76 -0.61 12.82
C VAL A 69 1.35 -0.04 12.88
N PRO A 70 0.58 -0.29 13.96
CA PRO A 70 -0.71 0.33 14.13
C PRO A 70 -0.58 1.84 14.33
N ILE A 71 -1.44 2.62 13.68
CA ILE A 71 -1.59 4.05 13.96
C ILE A 71 -2.28 4.20 15.32
N ALA A 72 -1.90 5.19 16.14
CA ALA A 72 -2.28 5.30 17.56
C ALA A 72 -3.76 5.00 17.90
N ALA A 73 -4.72 5.38 17.05
CA ALA A 73 -6.15 5.06 17.24
C ALA A 73 -6.48 3.54 17.20
N CYS A 74 -5.57 2.73 16.65
CA CYS A 74 -5.65 1.28 16.51
C CYS A 74 -4.49 0.57 17.23
N ALA A 75 -3.71 1.27 18.08
CA ALA A 75 -2.61 0.66 18.84
C ALA A 75 -3.12 -0.16 20.04
N THR A 76 -4.24 -0.85 19.86
CA THR A 76 -4.86 -1.80 20.77
C THR A 76 -4.95 -3.15 20.06
N GLU A 77 -5.05 -4.24 20.83
CA GLU A 77 -5.24 -5.58 20.25
C GLU A 77 -6.50 -5.65 19.38
N GLU A 78 -7.60 -5.03 19.83
CA GLU A 78 -8.85 -4.92 19.08
C GLU A 78 -8.70 -4.14 17.77
N GLY A 79 -7.91 -3.05 17.78
CA GLY A 79 -7.64 -2.25 16.59
C GLY A 79 -6.86 -3.04 15.54
N LEU A 80 -5.83 -3.78 15.97
CA LEU A 80 -5.07 -4.67 15.10
C LEU A 80 -5.92 -5.81 14.54
N GLN A 81 -6.78 -6.40 15.38
CA GLN A 81 -7.72 -7.44 14.96
C GLN A 81 -8.69 -6.91 13.90
N THR A 82 -9.24 -5.71 14.11
CA THR A 82 -10.11 -5.04 13.12
C THR A 82 -9.41 -4.83 11.79
N VAL A 83 -8.15 -4.39 11.79
CA VAL A 83 -7.37 -4.24 10.55
C VAL A 83 -7.17 -5.61 9.88
N SER A 84 -6.82 -6.64 10.65
CA SER A 84 -6.65 -8.01 10.15
C SER A 84 -7.92 -8.54 9.48
N GLU A 85 -9.07 -8.39 10.13
CA GLU A 85 -10.39 -8.79 9.61
C GLU A 85 -10.74 -8.01 8.33
N SER A 86 -10.48 -6.69 8.31
CA SER A 86 -10.72 -5.86 7.14
C SER A 86 -9.85 -6.25 5.94
N LEU A 87 -8.61 -6.69 6.18
CA LEU A 87 -7.72 -7.21 5.15
C LEU A 87 -8.17 -8.59 4.65
N ALA A 88 -8.65 -9.45 5.55
CA ALA A 88 -9.20 -10.76 5.18
C ALA A 88 -10.48 -10.64 4.34
N ALA A 89 -11.31 -9.65 4.63
CA ALA A 89 -12.54 -9.34 3.88
C ALA A 89 -12.31 -8.35 2.72
N PHE A 90 -11.05 -8.09 2.33
CA PHE A 90 -10.74 -7.11 1.29
C PHE A 90 -11.37 -7.49 -0.06
N ASP A 91 -12.05 -6.51 -0.66
CA ASP A 91 -12.55 -6.58 -2.03
C ASP A 91 -12.05 -5.36 -2.83
N ALA A 92 -11.25 -5.62 -3.87
CA ALA A 92 -10.73 -4.58 -4.74
C ALA A 92 -11.85 -3.80 -5.47
N GLN A 93 -13.00 -4.43 -5.70
CA GLN A 93 -14.19 -3.76 -6.28
C GLN A 93 -14.92 -2.88 -5.25
N GLN A 94 -14.68 -3.02 -3.95
CA GLN A 94 -15.25 -2.13 -2.93
C GLN A 94 -14.23 -1.10 -2.42
N ALA A 95 -12.96 -1.28 -2.77
CA ALA A 95 -11.88 -0.38 -2.40
C ALA A 95 -12.04 1.01 -3.04
N ARG A 96 -11.50 2.01 -2.33
CA ARG A 96 -11.57 3.42 -2.67
C ARG A 96 -10.19 3.93 -3.08
N CYS A 97 -10.20 4.87 -4.02
CA CYS A 97 -9.05 5.73 -4.32
C CYS A 97 -9.40 7.16 -3.94
N VAL A 98 -8.38 7.98 -3.67
CA VAL A 98 -8.60 9.42 -3.44
C VAL A 98 -9.18 10.06 -4.70
N LEU A 99 -8.63 9.70 -5.86
CA LEU A 99 -9.17 10.05 -7.16
C LEU A 99 -9.92 8.84 -7.74
N PRO A 100 -11.22 8.95 -8.06
CA PRO A 100 -11.98 7.84 -8.63
C PRO A 100 -11.41 7.29 -9.94
N ALA A 101 -10.72 8.12 -10.73
CA ALA A 101 -10.08 7.73 -11.99
C ALA A 101 -8.98 6.67 -11.79
N ASP A 102 -8.19 6.76 -10.72
CA ASP A 102 -7.12 5.80 -10.39
C ASP A 102 -7.65 4.37 -10.28
N ARG A 103 -8.88 4.22 -9.79
CA ARG A 103 -9.51 2.91 -9.62
C ARG A 103 -9.71 2.21 -10.97
N HIS A 104 -10.00 2.96 -12.03
CA HIS A 104 -10.09 2.39 -13.37
C HIS A 104 -8.72 1.87 -13.83
N HIS A 105 -7.64 2.60 -13.56
CA HIS A 105 -6.29 2.18 -13.96
C HIS A 105 -5.78 0.94 -13.22
N PHE A 106 -6.22 0.70 -11.98
CA PHE A 106 -5.85 -0.50 -11.23
C PHE A 106 -6.67 -1.73 -11.55
N LEU A 107 -7.93 -1.56 -12.01
CA LEU A 107 -8.89 -2.65 -12.20
C LEU A 107 -9.15 -2.98 -13.68
N ALA A 108 -8.65 -2.18 -14.61
CA ALA A 108 -8.69 -2.44 -16.05
C ALA A 108 -7.68 -3.53 -16.44
#